data_AF-A0A8S1ITE1-F1
#
_entry.id   AF-A0A8S1ITE1-F1
#
_cell.length_a   1.000
_cell.length_b   1.000
_cell.length_c   1.000
_cell.angle_alpha   90.00
_cell.angle_beta   90.00
_cell.angle_gamma   90.00
#
_symmetry.space_group_name_H-M   'P 1'
#
loop_
_entity.id
_entity.type
_entity.pdbx_description
1 polymer ?
#
loop_
_entity_poly.entity_id
_entity_poly.type
_entity_poly.pdbx_seq_one_letter_code
_entity_poly.pdbx_strand_id
1 'polypeptide(L)'
;MSACYMLENCVRAPTAFGAPSHGDVLAQVLLYAPNVVGYFRLGLLVAGVGVACVSSNFELCWWLFFVNFILDGVDGALARRLNQTSSFGAFLDVIVDNASRGVLWTWAVPGPFGVLPPLMEMLTFVCTHKASGAQWRTGFFANAPWWVQMVMKNGFKTPPGIVAVIGLMGCPLWVWALKHLPNTVYSSLWVGAVTVAGRLLAFSVELWVLKRYMAMLLKEDSR
;
A
#
# COMPACT_ATOMS: atom_id res chain seq x y z
N MET A 1 12.25 23.25 -16.27
CA MET A 1 10.96 23.97 -16.34
C MET A 1 10.01 23.32 -15.33
N SER A 2 9.73 24.05 -14.25
CA SER A 2 9.09 23.52 -13.04
C SER A 2 7.61 23.20 -13.26
N ALA A 3 7.08 22.18 -12.59
CA ALA A 3 5.67 21.77 -12.65
C ALA A 3 4.67 22.90 -12.29
N CYS A 4 5.13 23.92 -11.57
CA CYS A 4 4.38 25.15 -11.31
C CYS A 4 3.99 25.90 -12.58
N TYR A 5 4.87 25.92 -13.60
CA TYR A 5 4.66 26.67 -14.84
C TYR A 5 3.64 26.01 -15.79
N MET A 6 3.44 24.68 -15.65
CA MET A 6 2.41 23.95 -16.40
C MET A 6 1.02 24.12 -15.77
N LEU A 7 0.94 24.34 -14.45
CA LEU A 7 -0.32 24.59 -13.76
C LEU A 7 -0.84 26.03 -14.02
N GLU A 8 0.04 27.04 -14.04
CA GLU A 8 -0.37 28.43 -14.32
C GLU A 8 -0.93 28.64 -15.74
N ASN A 9 -0.42 27.89 -16.73
CA ASN A 9 -0.92 27.99 -18.11
C ASN A 9 -2.17 27.15 -18.39
N CYS A 10 -2.55 26.22 -17.49
CA CYS A 10 -3.81 25.47 -17.60
C CYS A 10 -5.00 26.25 -17.00
N VAL A 11 -4.74 27.28 -16.18
CA VAL A 11 -5.75 28.07 -15.45
C VAL A 11 -6.25 29.29 -16.25
N ARG A 12 -5.60 29.65 -17.37
CA ARG A 12 -6.02 30.76 -18.25
C ARG A 12 -6.61 30.30 -19.59
N ALA A 13 -7.34 29.18 -19.62
CA ALA A 13 -8.27 28.95 -20.71
C ALA A 13 -9.56 29.74 -20.41
N PRO A 14 -10.11 30.52 -21.37
CA PRO A 14 -11.41 31.15 -21.18
C PRO A 14 -12.42 30.07 -20.82
N THR A 15 -13.16 30.28 -19.74
CA THR A 15 -14.16 29.36 -19.20
C THR A 15 -15.12 28.96 -20.31
N ALA A 16 -14.98 27.74 -20.81
CA ALA A 16 -15.97 27.13 -21.68
C ALA A 16 -17.29 27.09 -20.91
N PHE A 17 -18.34 27.67 -21.49
CA PHE A 17 -19.69 27.64 -20.94
C PHE A 17 -20.09 26.17 -20.71
N GLY A 18 -20.25 25.75 -19.45
CA GLY A 18 -20.56 24.36 -19.09
C GLY A 18 -19.40 23.51 -18.57
N ALA A 19 -18.19 24.04 -18.40
CA ALA A 19 -17.13 23.34 -17.67
C ALA A 19 -17.46 23.25 -16.16
N PRO A 20 -17.27 22.09 -15.50
CA PRO A 20 -17.53 21.94 -14.08
C PRO A 20 -16.68 22.92 -13.27
N SER A 21 -17.25 23.47 -12.19
CA SER A 21 -16.50 24.33 -11.28
C SER A 21 -15.39 23.55 -10.59
N HIS A 22 -14.40 24.25 -10.01
CA HIS A 22 -13.35 23.59 -9.23
C HIS A 22 -13.93 22.72 -8.10
N GLY A 23 -15.01 23.19 -7.44
CA GLY A 23 -15.72 22.42 -6.43
C GLY A 23 -16.36 21.15 -6.96
N ASP A 24 -16.94 21.19 -8.17
CA ASP A 24 -17.55 20.02 -8.80
C ASP A 24 -16.50 18.96 -9.15
N VAL A 25 -15.32 19.38 -9.62
CA VAL A 25 -14.20 18.46 -9.90
C VAL A 25 -13.70 17.80 -8.62
N LEU A 26 -13.56 18.55 -7.51
CA LEU A 26 -13.16 17.99 -6.23
C LEU A 26 -14.18 16.97 -5.70
N ALA A 27 -15.47 17.31 -5.76
CA ALA A 27 -16.56 16.42 -5.34
C ALA A 27 -16.57 15.13 -6.17
N GLN A 28 -16.35 15.23 -7.48
CA GLN A 28 -16.22 14.06 -8.36
C GLN A 28 -15.06 13.16 -7.93
N VAL A 29 -13.88 13.73 -7.68
CA VAL A 29 -12.72 12.94 -7.24
C VAL A 29 -12.99 12.23 -5.91
N LEU A 30 -13.60 12.90 -4.94
CA LEU A 30 -13.97 12.28 -3.66
C LEU A 30 -14.97 11.13 -3.85
N LEU A 31 -15.88 11.25 -4.81
CA LEU A 31 -16.93 10.26 -5.09
C LEU A 31 -16.56 9.26 -6.19
N TYR A 32 -15.32 9.25 -6.69
CA TYR A 32 -14.85 8.21 -7.60
C TYR A 32 -15.07 6.84 -6.98
N ALA A 33 -15.56 5.90 -7.78
CA ALA A 33 -15.87 4.55 -7.33
C ALA A 33 -14.69 3.85 -6.61
N PRO A 34 -13.41 3.93 -7.06
CA PRO A 34 -12.29 3.41 -6.28
C PRO A 34 -12.11 4.07 -4.91
N ASN A 35 -12.40 5.38 -4.77
CA ASN A 35 -12.26 6.09 -3.51
C ASN A 35 -13.38 5.74 -2.53
N VAL A 36 -14.60 5.51 -3.04
CA VAL A 36 -15.71 4.97 -2.25
C VAL A 36 -15.35 3.58 -1.70
N VAL A 37 -14.72 2.73 -2.50
CA VAL A 37 -14.17 1.44 -2.02
C VAL A 37 -13.09 1.67 -0.95
N GLY A 38 -12.19 2.64 -1.15
CA GLY A 38 -11.20 3.04 -0.15
C GLY A 38 -11.81 3.48 1.20
N TYR A 39 -12.91 4.25 1.18
CA TYR A 39 -13.62 4.62 2.40
C TYR A 39 -14.29 3.42 3.06
N PHE A 40 -14.86 2.51 2.26
CA PHE A 40 -15.43 1.28 2.78
C PHE A 40 -14.36 0.38 3.42
N ARG A 41 -13.16 0.29 2.82
CA ARG A 41 -11.99 -0.40 3.39
C ARG A 41 -11.58 0.21 4.74
N LEU A 42 -11.55 1.54 4.85
CA LEU A 42 -11.34 2.21 6.14
C LEU A 42 -12.42 1.85 7.16
N GLY A 43 -13.69 1.77 6.73
CA GLY A 43 -14.80 1.31 7.57
C GLY A 43 -14.61 -0.14 8.06
N LEU A 44 -14.18 -1.05 7.18
CA LEU A 44 -13.86 -2.44 7.55
C LEU A 44 -12.72 -2.52 8.56
N LEU A 45 -11.68 -1.69 8.41
CA LEU A 45 -10.59 -1.59 9.37
C LEU A 45 -11.12 -1.19 10.75
N VAL A 46 -11.91 -0.11 10.83
CA VAL A 46 -12.50 0.37 12.09
C VAL A 46 -13.43 -0.68 12.70
N ALA A 47 -14.25 -1.34 11.87
CA ALA A 47 -15.14 -2.41 12.31
C ALA A 47 -14.35 -3.61 12.85
N GLY A 48 -13.29 -4.04 12.16
CA GLY A 48 -12.40 -5.11 12.61
C GLY A 48 -11.76 -4.78 13.95
N VAL A 49 -11.32 -3.53 14.11
CA VAL A 49 -10.78 -3.06 15.38
C VAL A 49 -11.83 -3.09 16.50
N GLY A 50 -13.03 -2.57 16.22
CA GLY A 50 -14.14 -2.58 17.17
C GLY A 50 -14.54 -3.99 17.61
N VAL A 51 -14.65 -4.92 16.66
CA VAL A 51 -14.96 -6.34 16.93
C VAL A 51 -13.90 -6.96 17.83
N ALA A 52 -12.61 -6.73 17.54
CA ALA A 52 -11.52 -7.25 18.37
C ALA A 52 -11.57 -6.70 19.81
N CYS A 53 -11.87 -5.41 19.98
CA CYS A 53 -11.90 -4.77 21.30
C CYS A 53 -13.16 -5.08 22.12
N VAL A 54 -14.33 -5.20 21.48
CA VAL A 54 -15.62 -5.28 22.20
C VAL A 54 -16.07 -6.71 22.40
N SER A 55 -16.03 -7.55 21.37
CA SER A 55 -16.61 -8.89 21.41
C SER A 55 -15.55 -10.00 21.41
N SER A 56 -14.29 -9.69 21.12
CA SER A 56 -13.22 -10.69 20.95
C SER A 56 -13.58 -11.79 19.94
N ASN A 57 -14.49 -11.51 19.00
CA ASN A 57 -14.81 -12.44 17.92
C ASN A 57 -13.70 -12.37 16.86
N PHE A 58 -12.62 -13.11 17.11
CA PHE A 58 -11.42 -13.08 16.30
C PHE A 58 -11.61 -13.65 14.90
N GLU A 59 -12.56 -14.56 14.70
CA GLU A 59 -12.86 -15.09 13.37
C GLU A 59 -13.53 -14.04 12.48
N LEU A 60 -14.51 -13.31 13.02
CA LEU A 60 -15.11 -12.18 12.30
C LEU A 60 -14.08 -11.09 12.02
N CYS A 61 -13.22 -10.77 12.99
CA CYS A 61 -12.11 -9.82 12.80
C CYS A 61 -11.20 -10.25 11.64
N TRP A 62 -10.80 -11.52 11.60
CA TRP A 62 -9.98 -12.07 10.51
C TRP A 62 -10.64 -11.87 9.14
N TRP A 63 -11.94 -12.17 9.04
CA TRP A 63 -12.68 -11.98 7.79
C TRP A 63 -12.80 -10.52 7.37
N LEU A 64 -12.98 -9.59 8.32
CA LEU A 64 -13.02 -8.15 8.02
C LEU A 64 -11.69 -7.67 7.44
N PHE A 65 -10.56 -8.08 8.01
CA PHE A 65 -9.23 -7.77 7.46
C PHE A 65 -8.98 -8.47 6.12
N PHE A 66 -9.41 -9.71 5.96
CA PHE A 66 -9.26 -10.45 4.71
C PHE A 66 -10.04 -9.78 3.57
N VAL A 67 -11.30 -9.42 3.79
CA VAL A 67 -12.12 -8.70 2.80
C VAL A 67 -11.52 -7.34 2.47
N ASN A 68 -11.01 -6.61 3.47
CA ASN A 68 -10.30 -5.35 3.25
C ASN A 68 -9.11 -5.52 2.27
N PHE A 69 -8.30 -6.58 2.42
CA PHE A 69 -7.20 -6.87 1.49
C PHE A 69 -7.66 -7.26 0.09
N ILE A 70 -8.78 -7.97 -0.05
CA ILE A 70 -9.31 -8.27 -1.39
C ILE A 70 -9.77 -6.98 -2.09
N LEU A 71 -10.39 -6.06 -1.36
CA LEU A 71 -10.89 -4.80 -1.90
C LEU A 71 -9.79 -3.83 -2.36
N ASP A 72 -8.59 -3.92 -1.77
CA ASP A 72 -7.38 -3.23 -2.26
C ASP A 72 -7.08 -3.53 -3.73
N GLY A 73 -7.10 -4.82 -4.09
CA GLY A 73 -6.91 -5.21 -5.49
C GLY A 73 -8.04 -4.71 -6.40
N VAL A 74 -9.25 -4.56 -5.86
CA VAL A 74 -10.45 -4.15 -6.59
C VAL A 74 -10.44 -2.65 -6.88
N ASP A 75 -10.10 -1.79 -5.91
CA ASP A 75 -10.11 -0.34 -6.12
C ASP A 75 -9.13 0.09 -7.22
N GLY A 76 -7.92 -0.47 -7.25
CA GLY A 76 -6.95 -0.17 -8.29
C GLY A 76 -7.42 -0.67 -9.65
N ALA A 77 -8.08 -1.83 -9.71
CA ALA A 77 -8.66 -2.35 -10.95
C ALA A 77 -9.80 -1.44 -11.45
N LEU A 78 -10.64 -0.96 -10.53
CA LEU A 78 -11.76 -0.07 -10.82
C LEU A 78 -11.27 1.30 -11.31
N ALA A 79 -10.27 1.88 -10.66
CA ALA A 79 -9.66 3.14 -11.06
C ALA A 79 -9.16 3.10 -12.51
N ARG A 80 -8.51 1.99 -12.92
CA ARG A 80 -8.02 1.81 -14.29
C ARG A 80 -9.14 1.56 -15.30
N ARG A 81 -10.15 0.76 -14.94
CA ARG A 81 -11.27 0.42 -15.84
C ARG A 81 -12.21 1.59 -16.09
N LEU A 82 -12.44 2.44 -15.07
CA LEU A 82 -13.32 3.60 -15.16
C LEU A 82 -12.58 4.89 -15.53
N ASN A 83 -11.26 4.83 -15.75
CA ASN A 83 -10.42 6.01 -15.96
C ASN A 83 -10.54 7.05 -14.82
N GLN A 84 -10.67 6.57 -13.59
CA GLN A 84 -10.86 7.34 -12.35
C GLN A 84 -9.59 7.34 -11.49
N THR A 85 -8.41 7.40 -12.11
CA THR A 85 -7.13 7.48 -11.39
C THR A 85 -6.89 8.91 -10.89
N SER A 86 -6.58 9.07 -9.60
CA SER A 86 -6.25 10.37 -9.01
C SER A 86 -5.14 10.26 -7.96
N SER A 87 -4.39 11.35 -7.75
CA SER A 87 -3.36 11.40 -6.70
C SER A 87 -3.96 11.24 -5.31
N PHE A 88 -5.18 11.76 -5.09
CA PHE A 88 -5.92 11.57 -3.84
C PHE A 88 -6.20 10.09 -3.59
N GLY A 89 -6.75 9.37 -4.58
CA GLY A 89 -7.04 7.95 -4.45
C GLY A 89 -5.79 7.10 -4.22
N ALA A 90 -4.72 7.39 -4.95
CA ALA A 90 -3.44 6.70 -4.76
C ALA A 90 -2.83 6.93 -3.37
N PHE A 91 -3.03 8.12 -2.77
CA PHE A 91 -2.58 8.38 -1.41
C PHE A 91 -3.49 7.71 -0.36
N LEU A 92 -4.80 7.79 -0.54
CA LEU A 92 -5.79 7.14 0.33
C LEU A 92 -5.50 5.63 0.44
N ASP A 93 -5.26 4.98 -0.69
CA ASP A 93 -4.88 3.58 -0.80
C ASP A 93 -3.69 3.23 0.11
N VAL A 94 -2.56 3.92 -0.09
CA VAL A 94 -1.31 3.73 0.69
C VAL A 94 -1.55 3.88 2.20
N ILE A 95 -2.34 4.87 2.61
CA ILE A 95 -2.61 5.13 4.03
C ILE A 95 -3.47 4.03 4.64
N VAL A 96 -4.55 3.62 3.96
CA VAL A 96 -5.44 2.56 4.45
C VAL A 96 -4.71 1.22 4.54
N ASP A 97 -3.87 0.92 3.55
CA ASP A 97 -3.04 -0.27 3.50
C ASP A 97 -2.06 -0.35 4.67
N ASN A 98 -1.30 0.74 4.87
CA ASN A 98 -0.32 0.82 5.94
C ASN A 98 -0.98 0.82 7.32
N ALA A 99 -2.13 1.48 7.48
CA ALA A 99 -2.89 1.45 8.73
C ALA A 99 -3.38 0.03 9.05
N SER A 100 -3.94 -0.67 8.05
CA SER A 100 -4.46 -2.04 8.21
C SER A 100 -3.36 -3.01 8.62
N ARG A 101 -2.21 -2.99 7.92
CA ARG A 101 -1.06 -3.83 8.28
C ARG A 101 -0.42 -3.41 9.60
N GLY A 102 -0.37 -2.12 9.90
CA GLY A 102 0.17 -1.62 11.16
C GLY A 102 -0.62 -2.08 12.38
N VAL A 103 -1.95 -2.06 12.31
CA VAL A 103 -2.82 -2.63 13.36
C VAL A 103 -2.52 -4.12 13.56
N LEU A 104 -2.50 -4.91 12.48
CA LEU A 104 -2.23 -6.34 12.59
C LEU A 104 -0.84 -6.64 13.15
N TRP A 105 0.22 -5.98 12.66
CA TRP A 105 1.58 -6.19 13.14
C TRP A 105 1.75 -5.83 14.62
N THR A 106 1.16 -4.72 15.07
CA THR A 106 1.23 -4.28 16.46
C THR A 106 0.48 -5.20 17.42
N TRP A 107 -0.59 -5.86 16.95
CA TRP A 107 -1.31 -6.86 17.75
C TRP A 107 -0.67 -8.24 17.73
N ALA A 108 -0.06 -8.58 16.60
CA ALA A 108 0.60 -9.85 16.36
C ALA A 108 1.92 -9.97 17.12
N VAL A 109 2.73 -8.91 17.12
CA VAL A 109 4.09 -8.92 17.69
C VAL A 109 4.11 -8.10 18.99
N PRO A 110 4.47 -8.71 20.13
CA PRO A 110 4.48 -8.01 21.41
C PRO A 110 5.60 -6.96 21.51
N GLY A 111 5.38 -5.96 22.35
CA GLY A 111 6.34 -4.89 22.60
C GLY A 111 6.47 -3.91 21.43
N PRO A 112 7.59 -3.17 21.31
CA PRO A 112 7.73 -2.12 20.31
C PRO A 112 7.97 -2.67 18.90
N PHE A 113 8.23 -3.97 18.73
CA PHE A 113 8.71 -4.52 17.46
C PHE A 113 7.63 -4.59 16.37
N GLY A 114 6.34 -4.65 16.74
CA GLY A 114 5.23 -4.66 15.79
C GLY A 114 5.12 -3.38 14.95
N VAL A 115 5.74 -2.26 15.36
CA VAL A 115 5.75 -1.02 14.57
C VAL A 115 6.81 -1.03 13.46
N LEU A 116 7.79 -1.94 13.53
CA LEU A 116 8.93 -1.91 12.62
C LEU A 116 8.54 -2.23 11.16
N PRO A 117 7.72 -3.27 10.87
CA PRO A 117 7.29 -3.54 9.50
C PRO A 117 6.53 -2.38 8.83
N PRO A 118 5.45 -1.80 9.41
CA PRO A 118 4.76 -0.67 8.76
C PRO A 118 5.62 0.59 8.66
N LEU A 119 6.57 0.79 9.60
CA LEU A 119 7.54 1.89 9.47
C LEU A 119 8.45 1.71 8.26
N MET A 120 8.98 0.50 8.05
CA MET A 120 9.80 0.16 6.89
C MET A 120 9.03 0.33 5.57
N GLU A 121 7.76 -0.07 5.55
CA GLU A 121 6.86 0.12 4.40
C GLU A 121 6.68 1.62 4.07
N MET A 122 6.39 2.44 5.09
CA MET A 122 6.22 3.88 4.91
C MET A 122 7.51 4.58 4.47
N LEU A 123 8.67 4.20 5.03
CA LEU A 123 9.97 4.73 4.59
C LEU A 123 10.23 4.36 3.13
N THR A 124 9.94 3.12 2.73
CA THR A 124 10.08 2.67 1.34
C THR A 124 9.18 3.48 0.40
N PHE A 125 7.93 3.72 0.79
CA PHE A 125 7.00 4.59 0.05
C PHE A 125 7.57 6.00 -0.12
N VAL A 126 7.99 6.64 0.98
CA VAL A 126 8.54 8.01 0.96
C VAL A 126 9.79 8.11 0.09
N CYS A 127 10.76 7.20 0.25
CA CYS A 127 11.99 7.19 -0.54
C CYS A 127 11.71 7.05 -2.04
N THR A 128 10.86 6.09 -2.42
CA THR A 128 10.55 5.82 -3.84
C THR A 128 9.74 6.95 -4.48
N HIS A 129 8.77 7.52 -3.78
CA HIS A 129 7.96 8.63 -4.29
C HIS A 129 8.73 9.94 -4.34
N LYS A 130 9.59 10.22 -3.36
CA LYS A 130 10.43 11.42 -3.39
C LYS A 130 11.43 11.40 -4.54
N ALA A 131 12.02 10.24 -4.82
CA ALA A 131 13.02 10.09 -5.87
C ALA A 131 12.44 9.96 -7.29
N SER A 132 11.21 9.46 -7.47
CA SER A 132 10.68 9.15 -8.81
C SER A 132 9.20 9.45 -9.03
N GLY A 133 8.50 10.01 -8.03
CA GLY A 133 7.10 10.43 -8.13
C GLY A 133 6.18 9.33 -8.65
N ALA A 134 5.30 9.67 -9.59
CA ALA A 134 4.37 8.73 -10.22
C ALA A 134 5.07 7.55 -10.94
N GLN A 135 6.34 7.70 -11.31
CA GLN A 135 7.12 6.68 -12.01
C GLN A 135 7.91 5.79 -11.05
N TRP A 136 7.61 5.80 -9.75
CA TRP A 136 8.36 5.05 -8.73
C TRP A 136 8.56 3.57 -9.05
N ARG A 137 7.60 2.92 -9.75
CA ARG A 137 7.68 1.48 -10.10
C ARG A 137 8.77 1.17 -11.13
N THR A 138 9.11 2.10 -12.00
CA THR A 138 10.05 1.89 -13.12
C THR A 138 11.30 2.75 -12.98
N GLY A 139 11.14 4.03 -12.63
CA GLY A 139 12.24 4.99 -12.49
C GLY A 139 13.20 4.63 -11.36
N PHE A 140 12.69 4.46 -10.14
CA PHE A 140 13.54 4.22 -8.96
C PHE A 140 14.34 2.92 -9.06
N PHE A 141 13.71 1.90 -9.64
CA PHE A 141 14.24 0.54 -9.77
C PHE A 141 15.06 0.33 -11.06
N ALA A 142 15.32 1.39 -11.83
CA ALA A 142 16.25 1.34 -12.95
C ALA A 142 17.63 0.87 -12.47
N ASN A 143 18.20 -0.13 -13.14
CA ASN A 143 19.49 -0.74 -12.78
C ASN A 143 19.52 -1.36 -11.37
N ALA A 144 18.39 -1.81 -10.84
CA ALA A 144 18.37 -2.58 -9.60
C ALA A 144 19.06 -3.95 -9.76
N PRO A 145 19.52 -4.61 -8.67
CA PRO A 145 19.96 -6.00 -8.73
C PRO A 145 18.90 -6.91 -9.33
N TRP A 146 19.34 -7.99 -9.98
CA TRP A 146 18.46 -8.91 -10.71
C TRP A 146 17.25 -9.39 -9.89
N TRP A 147 17.45 -9.69 -8.60
CA TRP A 147 16.38 -10.17 -7.72
C TRP A 147 15.32 -9.11 -7.40
N VAL A 148 15.73 -7.85 -7.23
CA VAL A 148 14.79 -6.72 -7.09
C VAL A 148 14.01 -6.54 -8.39
N GLN A 149 14.71 -6.59 -9.55
CA GLN A 149 14.04 -6.47 -10.84
C GLN A 149 12.99 -7.57 -11.04
N MET A 150 13.29 -8.81 -10.63
CA MET A 150 12.32 -9.91 -10.71
C MET A 150 11.06 -9.64 -9.88
N VAL A 151 11.19 -9.09 -8.67
CA VAL A 151 10.05 -8.71 -7.82
C VAL A 151 9.22 -7.60 -8.45
N MET A 152 9.87 -6.56 -8.99
CA MET A 152 9.20 -5.38 -9.53
C MET A 152 8.60 -5.59 -10.94
N LYS A 153 9.07 -6.60 -11.68
CA LYS A 153 8.69 -6.85 -13.08
C LYS A 153 7.18 -7.00 -13.25
N ASN A 154 6.65 -6.42 -14.34
CA ASN A 154 5.22 -6.42 -14.69
C ASN A 154 4.29 -5.88 -13.57
N GLY A 155 4.81 -5.05 -12.68
CA GLY A 155 4.05 -4.55 -11.53
C GLY A 155 3.69 -5.67 -10.56
N PHE A 156 4.70 -6.44 -10.14
CA PHE A 156 4.60 -7.55 -9.18
C PHE A 156 3.91 -8.82 -9.70
N LYS A 157 3.65 -8.94 -11.01
CA LYS A 157 2.94 -10.09 -11.60
C LYS A 157 3.83 -11.29 -11.94
N THR A 158 5.04 -11.33 -11.43
CA THR A 158 5.95 -12.49 -11.51
C THR A 158 5.77 -13.37 -10.26
N PRO A 159 6.20 -14.65 -10.27
CA PRO A 159 6.12 -15.47 -9.06
C PRO A 159 6.78 -14.84 -7.82
N PRO A 160 8.00 -14.26 -7.89
CA PRO A 160 8.59 -13.54 -6.75
C PRO A 160 7.80 -12.30 -6.35
N GLY A 161 7.26 -11.55 -7.32
CA GLY A 161 6.43 -10.37 -7.05
C GLY A 161 5.13 -10.72 -6.32
N ILE A 162 4.44 -11.78 -6.78
CA ILE A 162 3.20 -12.28 -6.18
C ILE A 162 3.48 -12.77 -4.76
N VAL A 163 4.55 -13.54 -4.57
CA VAL A 163 4.95 -14.03 -3.23
C VAL A 163 5.28 -12.86 -2.31
N ALA A 164 5.98 -11.83 -2.79
CA ALA A 164 6.26 -10.62 -2.00
C ALA A 164 4.97 -9.90 -1.58
N VAL A 165 4.00 -9.72 -2.49
CA VAL A 165 2.70 -9.09 -2.18
C VAL A 165 1.89 -9.94 -1.19
N ILE A 166 1.81 -11.26 -1.41
CA ILE A 166 1.14 -12.20 -0.49
C ILE A 166 1.80 -12.14 0.89
N GLY A 167 3.13 -12.05 0.96
CA GLY A 167 3.83 -11.94 2.23
C GLY A 167 3.60 -10.61 2.93
N LEU A 168 3.59 -9.50 2.19
CA LEU A 168 3.32 -8.17 2.73
C LEU A 168 1.94 -8.13 3.41
N MET A 169 0.91 -8.68 2.75
CA MET A 169 -0.47 -8.67 3.24
C MET A 169 -0.77 -9.81 4.23
N GLY A 170 -0.36 -11.03 3.89
CA GLY A 170 -0.76 -12.25 4.58
C GLY A 170 0.05 -12.57 5.83
N CYS A 171 1.32 -12.16 5.90
CA CYS A 171 2.17 -12.44 7.05
C CYS A 171 1.64 -11.83 8.36
N PRO A 172 1.29 -10.53 8.45
CA PRO A 172 0.73 -9.98 9.68
C PRO A 172 -0.56 -10.69 10.10
N LEU A 173 -1.42 -11.03 9.13
CA LEU A 173 -2.68 -11.74 9.39
C LEU A 173 -2.45 -13.17 9.88
N TRP A 174 -1.44 -13.87 9.35
CA TRP A 174 -1.05 -15.22 9.79
C TRP A 174 -0.46 -15.20 11.21
N VAL A 175 0.49 -14.29 11.50
CA VAL A 175 1.07 -14.18 12.85
C VAL A 175 -0.01 -13.83 13.88
N TRP A 176 -0.94 -12.93 13.51
CA TRP A 176 -2.08 -12.61 14.36
C TRP A 176 -3.00 -13.82 14.58
N ALA A 177 -3.26 -14.62 13.53
CA ALA A 177 -4.10 -15.82 13.61
C ALA A 177 -3.45 -16.94 14.44
N LEU A 178 -2.12 -17.09 14.44
CA LEU A 178 -1.43 -18.02 15.35
C LEU A 178 -1.77 -17.78 16.82
N LYS A 179 -1.95 -16.50 17.19
CA LYS A 179 -2.23 -16.09 18.57
C LYS A 179 -3.71 -16.21 18.95
N HIS A 180 -4.61 -15.88 18.03
CA HIS A 180 -6.04 -15.72 18.35
C HIS A 180 -6.95 -16.80 17.75
N LEU A 181 -6.48 -17.53 16.73
CA LEU A 181 -7.22 -18.58 16.02
C LEU A 181 -6.36 -19.85 15.86
N PRO A 182 -5.82 -20.41 16.97
CA PRO A 182 -4.95 -21.58 16.90
C PRO A 182 -5.72 -22.80 16.37
N ASN A 183 -4.99 -23.71 15.69
CA ASN A 183 -5.54 -24.95 15.12
C ASN A 183 -6.60 -24.75 14.02
N THR A 184 -6.61 -23.58 13.37
CA THR A 184 -7.44 -23.29 12.20
C THR A 184 -6.62 -23.34 10.91
N VAL A 185 -7.29 -23.39 9.75
CA VAL A 185 -6.63 -23.31 8.44
C VAL A 185 -5.79 -22.03 8.28
N TYR A 186 -6.23 -20.93 8.90
CA TYR A 186 -5.57 -19.63 8.87
C TYR A 186 -4.24 -19.64 9.64
N SER A 187 -4.13 -20.47 10.68
CA SER A 187 -2.92 -20.65 11.50
C SER A 187 -1.98 -21.76 11.00
N SER A 188 -2.25 -22.34 9.82
CA SER A 188 -1.47 -23.47 9.33
C SER A 188 -0.02 -23.10 9.01
N LEU A 189 0.90 -24.05 9.21
CA LEU A 189 2.33 -23.85 8.95
C LEU A 189 2.64 -23.61 7.47
N TRP A 190 1.84 -24.18 6.56
CA TRP A 190 1.98 -23.96 5.12
C TRP A 190 1.68 -22.52 4.72
N VAL A 191 0.60 -21.93 5.27
CA VAL A 191 0.30 -20.51 5.09
C VAL A 191 1.43 -19.65 5.66
N GLY A 192 1.98 -20.04 6.81
CA GLY A 192 3.13 -19.39 7.42
C GLY A 192 4.38 -19.41 6.54
N ALA A 193 4.75 -20.58 6.01
CA ALA A 193 5.93 -20.73 5.17
C ALA A 193 5.89 -19.79 3.95
N VAL A 194 4.74 -19.69 3.28
CA VAL A 194 4.56 -18.83 2.10
C VAL A 194 4.59 -17.35 2.49
N THR A 195 3.82 -16.96 3.52
CA THR A 195 3.67 -15.56 3.90
C THR A 195 4.95 -14.99 4.54
N VAL A 196 5.65 -15.77 5.37
CA VAL A 196 6.95 -15.37 5.95
C VAL A 196 8.01 -15.24 4.87
N ALA A 197 8.14 -16.20 3.95
CA ALA A 197 9.09 -16.12 2.84
C ALA A 197 8.83 -14.87 1.98
N GLY A 198 7.57 -14.59 1.67
CA GLY A 198 7.17 -13.37 0.96
C GLY A 198 7.50 -12.09 1.73
N ARG A 199 7.26 -12.05 3.05
CA ARG A 199 7.56 -10.87 3.87
C ARG A 199 9.06 -10.62 3.93
N LEU A 200 9.88 -11.66 4.07
CA LEU A 200 11.34 -11.57 4.07
C LEU A 200 11.86 -11.08 2.72
N LEU A 201 11.28 -11.56 1.62
CA LEU A 201 11.61 -11.06 0.28
C LEU A 201 11.27 -9.57 0.15
N ALA A 202 10.07 -9.15 0.53
CA ALA A 202 9.68 -7.74 0.54
C ALA A 202 10.61 -6.90 1.41
N PHE A 203 10.94 -7.37 2.62
CA PHE A 203 11.86 -6.69 3.54
C PHE A 203 13.26 -6.51 2.94
N SER A 204 13.77 -7.50 2.21
CA SER A 204 15.05 -7.37 1.52
C SER A 204 15.02 -6.27 0.46
N VAL A 205 13.91 -6.13 -0.29
CA VAL A 205 13.71 -5.04 -1.26
C VAL A 205 13.64 -3.69 -0.55
N GLU A 206 12.91 -3.59 0.56
CA GLU A 206 12.80 -2.38 1.38
C GLU A 206 14.18 -1.91 1.86
N LEU A 207 15.00 -2.81 2.41
CA LEU A 207 16.38 -2.50 2.82
C LEU A 207 17.24 -1.99 1.66
N TRP A 208 17.11 -2.62 0.49
CA TRP A 208 17.81 -2.17 -0.71
C TRP A 208 17.35 -0.76 -1.15
N VAL A 209 16.05 -0.49 -1.10
CA VAL A 209 15.48 0.84 -1.41
C VAL A 209 16.09 1.91 -0.51
N LEU A 210 16.09 1.68 0.81
CA LEU A 210 16.63 2.65 1.77
C LEU A 210 18.11 2.89 1.53
N LYS A 211 18.90 1.83 1.34
CA LYS A 211 20.33 1.94 1.04
C LYS A 211 20.58 2.75 -0.23
N ARG A 212 19.81 2.49 -1.29
CA ARG A 212 19.93 3.22 -2.57
C ARG A 212 19.59 4.69 -2.39
N TYR A 213 18.51 5.00 -1.71
CA TYR A 213 18.08 6.38 -1.50
C TYR A 213 19.09 7.17 -0.66
N MET A 214 19.63 6.58 0.41
CA MET A 214 20.72 7.20 1.18
C MET A 214 21.96 7.50 0.32
N ALA A 215 22.35 6.56 -0.57
CA ALA A 215 23.45 6.79 -1.49
C ALA A 215 23.17 7.90 -2.51
N MET A 216 21.91 8.08 -2.93
CA MET A 216 21.52 9.19 -3.80
C MET A 216 21.68 10.54 -3.07
N LEU A 217 21.20 10.65 -1.83
CA LEU A 217 21.33 11.87 -1.02
C LEU A 217 22.80 12.24 -0.80
N LEU A 218 23.63 11.28 -0.39
CA LEU A 218 25.07 11.53 -0.19
C LEU A 218 25.77 12.01 -1.47
N LYS A 219 25.33 11.54 -2.64
CA LYS A 219 25.87 11.97 -3.93
C LYS A 219 25.39 13.37 -4.31
N GLU A 220 24.18 13.75 -3.92
CA GLU A 220 23.66 15.11 -4.09
C GLU A 220 24.42 16.09 -3.20
N ASP A 221 24.68 15.74 -1.94
CA ASP A 221 25.44 16.57 -1.00
C ASP A 221 26.93 16.71 -1.37
N SER A 222 27.48 15.77 -2.14
CA SER A 222 28.88 15.81 -2.60
C SER A 222 29.12 16.69 -3.85
N ARG A 223 28.08 17.32 -4.40
CA ARG A 223 28.14 18.17 -5.60
C ARG A 223 28.14 19.65 -5.23
#